data_AF-A0A6G0VQX5-F1
#
_entry.id   AF-A0A6G0VQX5-F1
#
_cell.length_a   1.000
_cell.length_b   1.000
_cell.length_c   1.000
_cell.angle_alpha   90.00
_cell.angle_beta   90.00
_cell.angle_gamma   90.00
#
_symmetry.space_group_name_H-M   'P 1'
#
loop_
_entity.id
_entity.type
_entity.pdbx_description
1 polymer ?
#
loop_
_entity_poly.entity_id
_entity_poly.type
_entity_poly.pdbx_seq_one_letter_code
_entity_poly.pdbx_strand_id
1 'polypeptide(L)' 'MTVKNLQITHRLAISLFGAVGYGAGHYVSYIRRFSGKWEIHNALEKKFKKCLNPETTKINPHLIFYA' A
#
# COMPACT_ATOMS: atom_id res chain seq x y z
N MET A 1 -20.53 43.54 -0.72
CA MET A 1 -19.42 42.87 -0.01
C MET A 1 -19.83 41.40 0.11
N THR A 2 -19.30 40.52 -0.75
CA THR A 2 -19.79 39.14 -0.87
C THR A 2 -18.80 38.20 -0.23
N VAL A 3 -19.14 37.62 0.92
CA VAL A 3 -18.34 36.57 1.55
C VAL A 3 -18.61 35.28 0.77
N LYS A 4 -17.61 34.80 0.01
CA LYS A 4 -17.64 33.45 -0.53
C LYS A 4 -17.25 32.49 0.60
N ASN A 5 -18.20 31.70 1.07
CA ASN A 5 -17.90 30.59 1.96
C ASN A 5 -16.95 29.63 1.25
N LEU A 6 -15.71 29.56 1.75
CA LEU A 6 -14.74 28.57 1.34
C LEU A 6 -15.13 27.23 1.97
N GLN A 7 -15.85 26.41 1.22
CA GLN A 7 -16.18 25.05 1.66
C GLN A 7 -14.93 24.18 1.43
N ILE A 8 -14.13 23.98 2.48
CA ILE A 8 -13.00 23.05 2.46
C ILE A 8 -13.56 21.63 2.50
N THR A 9 -13.82 21.06 1.33
CA THR A 9 -14.21 19.66 1.21
C THR A 9 -12.96 18.80 1.42
N HIS A 10 -12.72 18.32 2.64
CA HIS A 10 -11.72 17.28 2.89
C HIS A 10 -12.18 15.98 2.24
N ARG A 11 -11.82 15.74 0.98
CA ARG A 11 -11.81 14.37 0.44
C ARG A 11 -10.71 13.63 1.18
N LEU A 12 -11.06 12.73 2.10
CA LEU A 12 -10.10 11.80 2.69
C LEU A 12 -9.52 10.95 1.56
N ALA A 13 -8.32 11.31 1.11
CA ALA A 13 -7.57 10.58 0.10
C ALA A 13 -6.87 9.40 0.78
N ILE A 14 -7.64 8.35 1.08
CA ILE A 14 -7.12 7.14 1.71
C ILE A 14 -6.26 6.40 0.69
N SER A 15 -4.95 6.36 0.93
CA SER A 15 -3.97 5.77 0.01
C SER A 15 -3.54 4.40 0.52
N LEU A 16 -3.59 3.38 -0.36
CA LEU A 16 -3.04 2.07 -0.02
C LEU A 16 -1.52 2.17 0.21
N PHE A 17 -1.09 1.78 1.39
CA PHE A 17 0.31 1.83 1.83
C PHE A 17 0.94 0.45 1.96
N GLY A 18 0.13 -0.60 2.09
CA GLY A 18 0.64 -1.96 2.05
C GLY A 18 -0.42 -3.02 2.25
N ALA A 19 0.00 -4.27 2.10
CA ALA A 19 -0.80 -5.44 2.43
C ALA A 19 0.10 -6.61 2.85
N VAL A 20 -0.43 -7.52 3.66
CA VAL A 20 0.21 -8.80 3.98
C VAL A 20 -0.60 -9.91 3.36
N GLY A 21 0.02 -10.68 2.48
CA GLY A 21 -0.57 -11.84 1.84
C GLY A 21 -0.12 -13.14 2.51
N TYR A 22 -0.98 -14.16 2.47
CA TYR A 22 -0.66 -15.52 2.91
C TYR A 22 -0.70 -16.50 1.74
N GLY A 23 0.34 -17.31 1.60
CA GLY A 23 0.40 -18.37 0.59
C GLY A 23 1.45 -19.42 0.96
N ALA A 24 1.15 -20.69 0.66
CA ALA A 24 2.06 -21.81 0.91
C ALA A 24 2.64 -21.88 2.34
N GLY A 25 1.81 -21.58 3.36
CA GLY A 25 2.25 -21.65 4.76
C GLY A 25 3.05 -20.44 5.27
N HIS A 26 3.22 -19.39 4.45
CA HIS A 26 4.10 -18.26 4.77
C HIS A 26 3.43 -16.91 4.48
N TYR A 27 3.84 -15.89 5.25
CA TYR A 27 3.39 -14.51 5.07
C TYR A 27 4.41 -13.70 4.27
N VAL A 28 3.92 -12.95 3.29
CA VAL A 28 4.73 -12.03 2.49
C VAL A 28 4.07 -10.65 2.55
N SER A 29 4.85 -9.62 2.86
CA SER A 29 4.35 -8.24 2.93
C SER A 29 4.73 -7.43 1.69
N TYR A 30 3.80 -6.63 1.22
CA TYR A 30 3.92 -5.72 0.09
C TYR A 30 3.76 -4.31 0.63
N ILE A 31 4.81 -3.50 0.58
CA ILE A 31 4.88 -2.21 1.26
C ILE A 31 5.21 -1.10 0.26
N ARG A 32 4.44 -0.01 0.28
CA ARG A 32 4.75 1.22 -0.44
C ARG A 32 5.64 2.09 0.43
N ARG A 33 6.85 2.40 -0.05
CA ARG A 33 7.77 3.33 0.61
C ARG A 33 7.27 4.77 0.41
N PHE A 34 7.75 5.71 1.24
CA PHE A 34 7.48 7.15 1.05
C PHE A 34 7.87 7.67 -0.34
N SER A 35 8.85 7.04 -0.99
CA SER A 35 9.24 7.34 -2.38
C SER A 35 8.20 6.90 -3.43
N GLY A 36 7.09 6.29 -3.00
CA GLY A 36 6.06 5.73 -3.86
C GLY A 36 6.37 4.35 -4.43
N LYS A 37 7.61 3.86 -4.27
CA LYS A 37 8.06 2.55 -4.77
C LYS A 37 7.53 1.43 -3.90
N TRP A 38 7.15 0.33 -4.54
CA TRP A 38 6.66 -0.86 -3.86
C TRP A 38 7.77 -1.90 -3.66
N GLU A 39 7.79 -2.49 -2.48
CA GLU A 39 8.74 -3.50 -2.06
C GLU A 39 7.99 -4.76 -1.59
N ILE A 40 8.58 -5.92 -1.87
CA ILE A 40 8.10 -7.23 -1.41
C ILE A 40 9.11 -7.72 -0.38
N HIS A 41 8.65 -7.92 0.85
CA HIS A 41 9.45 -8.47 1.93
C HIS A 41 8.97 -9.90 2.20
N ASN A 42 9.84 -10.84 1.89
CA ASN A 42 9.68 -12.26 2.13
C ASN A 42 10.80 -12.67 3.09
N ALA A 43 10.46 -13.16 4.28
CA ALA A 43 11.47 -13.48 5.30
C ALA A 43 12.34 -14.69 4.90
N LEU A 44 11.91 -15.49 3.93
CA LEU A 44 12.71 -16.58 3.36
C LEU A 44 13.81 -16.08 2.41
N GLU A 45 13.80 -14.79 2.04
CA GLU A 45 14.77 -14.18 1.16
C GLU A 45 15.65 -13.18 1.92
N LYS A 46 16.98 -13.20 1.69
CA LYS A 46 17.93 -12.31 2.39
C LYS A 46 17.73 -10.83 2.11
N LYS A 47 17.06 -10.48 1.01
CA LYS A 47 16.84 -9.10 0.56
C LYS A 47 15.40 -8.95 0.10
N PHE A 48 14.85 -7.75 0.28
CA PHE A 48 13.57 -7.40 -0.31
C PHE A 48 13.69 -7.34 -1.84
N LYS A 49 12.57 -7.59 -2.51
CA LYS A 49 12.43 -7.42 -3.97
C LYS A 49 11.65 -6.14 -4.25
N LYS A 50 11.89 -5.53 -5.42
CA LYS A 50 11.03 -4.46 -5.92
C LYS A 50 9.77 -5.08 -6.51
N CYS A 51 8.60 -4.54 -6.18
CA CYS A 51 7.36 -4.88 -6.88
C CYS A 51 7.23 -3.95 -8.09
N LEU A 52 7.50 -4.49 -9.28
CA LEU A 52 7.50 -3.71 -10.52
C LEU A 52 6.09 -3.40 -11.02
N ASN A 53 5.11 -4.28 -10.73
CA ASN A 53 3.74 -4.19 -11.22
C ASN A 53 2.74 -4.27 -10.05
N PRO A 54 2.71 -3.29 -9.14
CA PRO A 54 1.86 -3.34 -7.94
C PRO A 54 0.36 -3.38 -8.27
N GLU A 55 -0.07 -2.73 -9.36
CA GLU A 55 -1.49 -2.65 -9.77
C GLU A 55 -2.08 -3.98 -10.24
N THR A 56 -1.24 -4.88 -10.74
CA THR A 56 -1.66 -6.20 -11.25
C THR A 56 -1.20 -7.35 -10.36
N THR A 57 -0.49 -7.05 -9.27
CA THR A 57 -0.02 -8.06 -8.32
C THR A 57 -1.21 -8.64 -7.56
N LYS A 58 -1.46 -9.93 -7.78
CA LYS A 58 -2.50 -10.68 -7.07
C LYS A 58 -1.92 -11.27 -5.79
N ILE A 59 -2.57 -10.98 -4.66
CA ILE A 59 -2.25 -11.55 -3.36
C ILE A 59 -3.53 -12.10 -2.73
N ASN A 60 -3.40 -13.00 -1.75
CA ASN A 60 -4.48 -13.39 -0.86
C ASN A 60 -4.32 -12.57 0.45
N PRO A 61 -4.93 -11.37 0.56
CA PRO A 61 -4.62 -10.44 1.63
C PRO A 61 -5.27 -10.87 2.95
N HIS A 62 -4.48 -10.89 4.03
CA HIS A 62 -4.97 -11.06 5.40
C HIS A 62 -4.94 -9.74 6.18
N LEU A 63 -4.07 -8.80 5.80
CA LEU A 63 -3.97 -7.45 6.39
C LEU A 63 -3.79 -6.41 5.29
N ILE A 64 -4.39 -5.22 5.47
CA ILE A 64 -4.31 -4.09 4.55
C ILE A 64 -4.02 -2.82 5.35
N PHE A 65 -3.08 -2.00 4.88
CA PHE A 65 -2.68 -0.73 5.50
C PHE A 65 -3.05 0.44 4.60
N TYR A 66 -3.74 1.41 5.19
CA TYR A 66 -4.09 2.67 4.54
C TYR A 66 -3.52 3.85 5.33
N ALA A 67 -3.20 4.94 4.63
CA ALA A 67 -2.79 6.23 5.18
C ALA A 67 -3.73 7.34 4.71
#